data_AF-A0A4P9Y004-F1
#
_entry.id   AF-A0A4P9Y004-F1
#
_cell.length_a   1.000
_cell.length_b   1.000
_cell.length_c   1.000
_cell.angle_alpha   90.00
_cell.angle_beta   90.00
_cell.angle_gamma   90.00
#
_symmetry.space_group_name_H-M   'P 1'
#
loop_
_entity.id
_entity.type
_entity.pdbx_description
1 polymer ?
#
loop_
_entity_poly.entity_id
_entity_poly.type
_entity_poly.pdbx_seq_one_letter_code
_entity_poly.pdbx_strand_id
1 'polypeptide(L)' 'MESGGRFDDPDDVIGSDLDDTDDEDDRDEEAEEDTNIILCTYDKVTRTKNKWKCVLKDGIMTVDGRDYVFHKASGDFEW' A
#
# COMPACT_ATOMS: atom_id res chain seq x y z
N MET A 1 22.13 -9.82 41.79
CA MET A 1 20.93 -10.69 41.69
C MET A 1 20.15 -10.19 40.50
N GLU A 2 19.96 -11.08 39.53
CA GLU A 2 19.23 -10.85 38.27
C GLU A 2 17.74 -10.59 38.48
N SER A 3 17.17 -9.78 37.59
CA SER A 3 15.87 -9.96 36.92
C SER A 3 15.76 -8.80 35.92
N GLY A 4 15.56 -8.95 34.62
CA GLY A 4 14.91 -10.01 33.86
C GLY A 4 13.69 -9.41 33.18
N GLY A 5 13.63 -9.47 31.84
CA GLY A 5 12.41 -9.20 31.06
C GLY A 5 12.48 -8.05 30.08
N ARG A 6 13.02 -8.32 28.89
CA ARG A 6 12.68 -7.63 27.63
C ARG A 6 11.24 -8.00 27.26
N PHE A 7 10.61 -7.20 26.39
CA PHE A 7 9.28 -7.35 25.75
C PHE A 7 8.13 -6.59 26.42
N ASP A 8 7.87 -5.37 25.94
CA ASP A 8 6.61 -4.99 25.27
C ASP A 8 6.75 -3.55 24.72
N ASP A 9 7.09 -3.40 23.45
CA ASP A 9 6.93 -2.14 22.70
C ASP A 9 6.05 -2.45 21.48
N PRO A 10 4.73 -2.19 21.55
CA PRO A 10 3.83 -2.35 20.41
C PRO A 10 3.97 -1.21 19.38
N ASP A 11 4.86 -0.23 19.61
CA ASP A 11 5.20 0.84 18.67
C ASP A 11 6.37 0.49 17.72
N ASP A 12 7.02 -0.68 17.89
CA ASP A 12 7.99 -1.24 16.91
C ASP A 12 7.26 -2.02 15.78
N VAL A 13 5.96 -1.77 15.65
CA VAL A 13 5.04 -2.28 14.64
C VAL A 13 5.04 -1.28 13.48
N ILE A 14 5.46 -1.72 12.30
CA ILE A 14 5.52 -1.01 10.99
C ILE A 14 6.77 -0.18 10.65
N GLY A 15 7.95 -0.82 10.64
CA GLY A 15 8.93 -0.68 9.55
C GLY A 15 9.36 0.73 9.15
N SER A 16 9.91 1.50 10.09
CA SER A 16 10.65 2.74 9.80
C SER A 16 12.00 2.54 9.09
N ASP A 17 12.17 1.41 8.39
CA ASP A 17 13.33 1.04 7.56
C ASP A 17 13.04 1.25 6.06
N LEU A 18 12.03 2.07 5.75
CA LEU A 18 11.63 2.45 4.38
C LEU A 18 11.89 3.94 4.10
N ASP A 19 12.87 4.53 4.77
CA ASP A 19 13.37 5.88 4.48
C ASP A 19 14.87 5.84 4.17
N ASP A 20 15.28 4.83 3.38
CA ASP A 20 16.56 4.88 2.69
C ASP A 20 16.39 5.79 1.47
N THR A 21 16.89 6.99 1.65
CA THR A 21 17.15 8.05 0.68
C THR A 21 18.06 7.56 -0.46
N ASP A 22 17.53 7.52 -1.68
CA ASP A 22 18.22 7.63 -3.00
C ASP A 22 17.12 7.47 -4.07
N ASP A 23 16.89 8.31 -5.06
CA ASP A 23 17.70 9.30 -5.75
C ASP A 23 16.77 10.37 -6.33
N GLU A 24 17.19 11.64 -6.25
CA GLU A 24 16.66 12.71 -7.10
C GLU A 24 17.24 12.55 -8.52
N ASP A 25 16.61 11.75 -9.39
CA ASP A 25 16.93 11.82 -10.82
C ASP A 25 15.68 11.62 -11.68
N ASP A 26 15.35 12.69 -12.42
CA ASP A 26 14.61 12.71 -13.67
C ASP A 26 13.28 11.95 -13.74
N ARG A 27 12.22 12.51 -13.15
CA ARG A 27 10.86 12.24 -13.63
C ARG A 27 10.58 13.17 -14.81
N ASP A 28 11.09 12.74 -15.96
CA ASP A 28 10.72 13.24 -17.28
C ASP A 28 9.23 13.59 -17.34
N GLU A 29 8.97 14.83 -17.77
CA GLU A 29 7.67 15.44 -18.02
C GLU A 29 6.96 14.78 -19.23
N GLU A 30 6.76 13.46 -19.24
CA GLU A 30 6.11 12.76 -20.36
C GLU A 30 5.35 11.47 -19.96
N ALA A 31 4.59 11.50 -18.84
CA ALA A 31 3.73 10.37 -18.43
C ALA A 31 2.25 10.74 -18.23
N GLU A 32 1.75 11.77 -18.94
CA GLU A 32 0.44 12.35 -18.64
C GLU A 32 -0.78 11.68 -19.31
N GLU A 33 -0.64 10.65 -20.17
CA GLU A 33 -1.83 10.04 -20.80
C GLU A 33 -2.23 8.62 -20.33
N ASP A 34 -1.34 7.82 -19.72
CA ASP A 34 -1.64 6.38 -19.51
C ASP A 34 -1.29 5.80 -18.11
N THR A 35 -1.18 6.63 -17.07
CA THR A 35 -0.89 6.11 -15.72
C THR A 35 -2.17 5.66 -15.01
N ASN A 36 -2.31 4.35 -14.77
CA ASN A 36 -3.40 3.79 -13.97
C ASN A 36 -3.15 3.98 -12.46
N ILE A 37 -4.05 4.68 -11.77
CA ILE A 37 -3.89 5.05 -10.34
C ILE A 37 -5.14 4.67 -9.56
N ILE A 38 -4.99 4.21 -8.32
CA ILE A 38 -6.10 4.04 -7.36
C ILE A 38 -5.75 4.78 -6.07
N LEU A 39 -6.60 5.73 -5.67
CA LEU A 39 -6.54 6.44 -4.38
C LEU A 39 -7.72 5.99 -3.54
N CYS A 40 -7.47 5.34 -2.40
CA CYS A 40 -8.53 4.83 -1.52
C CYS A 40 -8.01 4.54 -0.11
N THR A 41 -8.92 4.16 0.79
CA THR A 41 -8.55 3.55 2.08
C THR A 41 -8.83 2.05 2.04
N TYR A 42 -8.28 1.29 2.98
CA TYR A 42 -8.53 -0.16 3.08
C TYR A 42 -9.32 -0.50 4.34
N ASP A 43 -10.19 -1.50 4.24
CA ASP A 43 -10.81 -2.16 5.40
C ASP A 43 -10.00 -3.36 5.86
N LYS A 44 -9.49 -4.15 4.90
CA LYS A 44 -8.83 -5.42 5.21
C LYS A 44 -7.83 -5.80 4.12
N VAL A 45 -6.62 -6.18 4.54
CA VAL A 45 -5.61 -6.81 3.68
C VAL A 45 -5.24 -8.14 4.32
N THR A 46 -5.26 -9.23 3.55
CA THR A 46 -4.91 -10.56 4.03
C THR A 46 -4.04 -11.30 3.03
N ARG A 47 -3.19 -12.18 3.56
CA ARG A 47 -2.33 -13.06 2.77
C ARG A 47 -2.47 -14.51 3.22
N THR A 48 -2.48 -15.45 2.27
CA THR A 48 -2.30 -16.88 2.53
C THR A 48 -1.32 -17.44 1.52
N LYS A 49 -0.11 -17.80 1.99
CA LYS A 49 1.04 -18.13 1.13
C LYS A 49 1.34 -16.97 0.16
N ASN A 50 1.14 -17.19 -1.13
CA ASN A 50 1.34 -16.23 -2.21
C ASN A 50 0.05 -15.52 -2.67
N LYS A 51 -1.11 -15.87 -2.11
CA LYS A 51 -2.38 -15.22 -2.44
C LYS A 51 -2.61 -14.01 -1.55
N TRP A 52 -2.91 -12.87 -2.17
CA TRP A 52 -3.28 -11.62 -1.51
C TRP A 52 -4.74 -11.30 -1.80
N LYS A 53 -5.44 -10.84 -0.76
CA LYS A 53 -6.80 -10.31 -0.87
C LYS A 53 -6.87 -8.95 -0.19
N CYS A 54 -7.39 -7.94 -0.89
CA CYS A 54 -7.63 -6.61 -0.35
C CYS A 54 -9.11 -6.23 -0.46
N VAL A 55 -9.60 -5.53 0.56
CA VAL A 55 -10.90 -4.87 0.59
C VAL A 55 -10.64 -3.38 0.75
N LEU A 56 -10.95 -2.63 -0.30
CA LEU A 56 -10.72 -1.19 -0.42
C LEU A 56 -12.04 -0.45 -0.31
N LYS A 57 -12.03 0.80 0.17
CA LYS A 57 -13.21 1.65 0.31
C LYS A 57 -12.93 3.12 0.02
N ASP A 58 -14.02 3.84 -0.27
CA ASP A 58 -14.06 5.30 -0.46
C ASP A 58 -12.94 5.78 -1.40
N GLY A 59 -12.95 5.25 -2.63
CA GLY A 59 -11.84 5.40 -3.56
C GLY A 59 -12.20 5.97 -4.93
N ILE A 60 -11.18 6.50 -5.58
CA ILE A 60 -11.18 6.98 -6.95
C ILE A 60 -10.11 6.17 -7.70
N MET A 61 -10.43 5.70 -8.90
CA MET A 61 -9.48 5.03 -9.77
C MET A 61 -9.48 5.68 -11.15
N THR A 62 -8.30 5.84 -11.72
CA THR A 62 -8.09 6.20 -13.12
C THR A 62 -7.57 4.97 -13.83
N VAL A 63 -8.31 4.48 -14.81
CA VAL A 63 -7.98 3.30 -15.62
C VAL A 63 -8.20 3.61 -17.09
N ASP A 64 -7.16 3.45 -17.91
CA ASP A 64 -7.17 3.72 -19.36
C ASP A 64 -7.74 5.12 -19.69
N GLY A 65 -7.27 6.13 -18.95
CA GLY A 65 -7.72 7.52 -19.08
C GLY A 65 -9.15 7.78 -18.61
N ARG A 66 -9.79 6.85 -17.88
CA ARG A 66 -11.15 7.00 -17.36
C ARG A 66 -11.19 6.97 -15.85
N ASP A 67 -11.93 7.91 -15.27
CA ASP A 67 -12.14 7.99 -13.84
C ASP A 67 -13.36 7.21 -13.38
N TYR A 68 -13.21 6.50 -12.26
CA TYR A 68 -14.27 5.79 -11.58
C TYR A 68 -14.22 6.09 -10.09
N VAL A 69 -15.40 6.22 -9.49
CA VAL A 69 -15.54 6.37 -8.03
C VAL A 69 -16.21 5.10 -7.49
N PHE A 70 -15.71 4.59 -6.38
CA PHE A 70 -16.26 3.41 -5.73
C PHE A 70 -16.39 3.60 -4.22
N HIS A 71 -17.47 3.07 -3.66
CA HIS A 71 -17.60 2.96 -2.21
C HIS A 71 -16.83 1.75 -1.66
N LYS A 72 -16.79 0.65 -2.42
CA LYS A 72 -16.06 -0.57 -2.06
C LYS A 72 -15.51 -1.28 -3.30
N ALA A 73 -14.26 -1.75 -3.21
CA ALA A 73 -13.62 -2.59 -4.22
C ALA A 73 -12.95 -3.81 -3.57
N SER A 74 -12.80 -4.90 -4.32
CA SER A 74 -12.16 -6.14 -3.85
C SER A 74 -11.09 -6.57 -4.84
N GLY A 75 -9.87 -6.82 -4.36
CA GLY A 75 -8.75 -7.31 -5.16
C GLY A 75 -8.30 -8.69 -4.70
N ASP A 76 -7.97 -9.55 -5.66
CA ASP A 76 -7.41 -10.89 -5.46
C ASP A 76 -6.26 -11.07 -6.45
N PHE A 77 -5.04 -11.28 -5.95
CA PHE A 77 -3.85 -11.44 -6.78
C PHE A 77 -2.84 -12.40 -6.16
N GLU A 78 -1.98 -12.97 -7.00
CA GLU A 78 -0.89 -13.86 -6.60
C GLU A 78 0.46 -13.15 -6.77
N TRP A 79 1.38 -13.38 -5.83
CA TRP A 79 2.76 -12.88 -5.86
C TRP A 79 3.78 -14.00 -6.05
#